data_AF-A0A661SXF3-F1
#
_entry.id   AF-A0A661SXF3-F1
#
_cell.length_a   1.000
_cell.length_b   1.000
_cell.length_c   1.000
_cell.angle_alpha   90.00
_cell.angle_beta   90.00
_cell.angle_gamma   90.00
#
_symmetry.space_group_name_H-M   'P 1'
#
loop_
_entity.id
_entity.type
_entity.pdbx_description
1 polymer ?
#
loop_
_entity_poly.entity_id
_entity_poly.type
_entity_poly.pdbx_seq_one_letter_code
_entity_poly.pdbx_strand_id
1 'polypeptide(L)' 'CFFPPGFAALSSIGPAGSRNVVIAFTVPMAFVLGGGLIPTGIGVMGDAGAFPLGIACVGVLILAGALPAVRTAWTPPQD' A
#
# COMPACT_ATOMS: atom_id res chain seq x y z
N CYS A 1 2.14 -3.29 11.17
CA CYS A 1 3.62 -3.37 11.08
C CYS A 1 4.09 -3.62 9.63
N PHE A 2 3.67 -2.80 8.66
CA PHE A 2 3.99 -3.02 7.23
C PHE A 2 5.09 -2.09 6.68
N PHE A 3 5.43 -1.03 7.41
CA PHE A 3 6.38 -0.02 6.94
C PHE A 3 7.80 -0.55 6.65
N PRO A 4 8.49 -1.27 7.57
CA PRO A 4 9.83 -1.78 7.27
C PRO A 4 9.86 -2.77 6.09
N PRO A 5 8.96 -3.78 5.98
CA PRO A 5 8.91 -4.66 4.81
C PRO A 5 8.57 -3.93 3.50
N GLY A 6 7.63 -2.97 3.54
CA GLY A 6 7.25 -2.18 2.37
C GLY A 6 8.40 -1.32 1.84
N PHE A 7 9.19 -0.70 2.73
CA PHE A 7 10.38 0.04 2.33
C PHE A 7 11.49 -0.84 1.76
N ALA A 8 11.69 -2.04 2.32
CA ALA A 8 12.64 -3.01 1.77
C ALA A 8 12.26 -3.38 0.33
N ALA A 9 10.97 -3.66 0.08
CA ALA A 9 10.46 -3.93 -1.25
C ALA A 9 10.58 -2.71 -2.20
N LEU A 10 10.26 -1.49 -1.76
CA LEU A 10 10.44 -0.29 -2.58
C LEU A 10 11.90 -0.05 -2.97
N SER A 11 12.84 -0.38 -2.07
CA SER A 11 14.26 -0.23 -2.34
C SER A 11 14.77 -1.18 -3.44
N SER A 12 14.08 -2.28 -3.74
CA SER A 12 14.49 -3.21 -4.78
C SER A 12 13.97 -2.86 -6.19
N ILE A 13 13.05 -1.90 -6.33
CA ILE A 13 12.40 -1.56 -7.61
C ILE A 13 13.30 -0.74 -8.55
N GLY A 14 14.34 -0.08 -8.05
CA GLY A 14 15.19 0.80 -8.85
C GLY A 14 16.69 0.73 -8.51
N PRO A 15 17.57 1.28 -9.38
CA PRO A 15 19.01 1.37 -9.14
C PRO A 15 19.33 2.04 -7.80
N ALA A 16 20.42 1.63 -7.15
CA ALA A 16 20.79 2.11 -5.81
C ALA A 16 20.80 3.64 -5.68
N GLY A 17 21.24 4.37 -6.72
CA GLY A 17 21.27 5.83 -6.74
C GLY A 17 19.90 6.53 -6.84
N SER A 18 18.84 5.81 -7.22
CA SER A 18 17.48 6.35 -7.38
C SER A 18 16.53 6.03 -6.23
N ARG A 19 16.94 5.16 -5.29
CA ARG A 19 16.12 4.70 -4.16
C ARG A 19 15.53 5.84 -3.34
N ASN A 20 16.33 6.88 -3.05
CA ASN A 20 15.84 8.03 -2.29
C ASN A 20 14.72 8.78 -3.02
N VAL A 21 14.80 8.88 -4.35
CA VAL A 21 13.74 9.53 -5.15
C VAL A 21 12.47 8.69 -5.15
N VAL A 22 12.60 7.37 -5.31
CA VAL A 22 11.46 6.44 -5.24
C VAL A 22 10.77 6.55 -3.87
N ILE A 23 11.52 6.44 -2.77
CA ILE A 23 10.97 6.51 -1.41
C ILE A 23 10.35 7.90 -1.16
N ALA A 24 11.04 8.98 -1.51
CA ALA A 24 10.56 10.35 -1.30
C ALA A 24 9.29 10.66 -2.07
N PHE A 25 9.03 10.00 -3.21
CA PHE A 25 7.80 10.18 -3.96
C PHE A 25 6.68 9.24 -3.48
N THR A 26 7.01 7.99 -3.18
CA THR A 26 6.02 6.99 -2.77
C THR A 26 5.43 7.28 -1.40
N VAL A 27 6.22 7.77 -0.44
CA VAL A 27 5.72 8.03 0.93
C VAL A 27 4.62 9.10 0.95
N PRO A 28 4.81 10.30 0.37
CA PRO A 28 3.74 11.30 0.29
C PRO A 28 2.49 10.77 -0.42
N MET A 29 2.65 10.06 -1.53
CA MET A 29 1.53 9.44 -2.25
C MET A 29 0.78 8.43 -1.38
N ALA A 30 1.49 7.58 -0.63
CA ALA A 30 0.89 6.62 0.28
C ALA A 30 0.07 7.30 1.38
N PHE A 31 0.52 8.44 1.91
CA PHE A 31 -0.24 9.22 2.89
C PHE A 31 -1.47 9.90 2.27
N VAL A 32 -1.36 10.52 1.10
CA VAL A 32 -2.49 11.17 0.42
C VAL A 32 -3.58 10.14 0.09
N LEU A 33 -3.19 8.98 -0.46
CA LEU A 33 -4.13 7.93 -0.83
C LEU A 33 -4.66 7.19 0.40
N GLY A 34 -3.78 6.68 1.25
CA GLY A 34 -4.16 5.84 2.39
C GLY A 34 -4.72 6.61 3.58
N GLY A 35 -4.18 7.79 3.89
CA GLY A 35 -4.62 8.63 5.01
C GLY A 35 -5.61 9.74 4.61
N GLY A 36 -5.71 10.07 3.32
CA GLY A 36 -6.67 11.04 2.80
C GLY A 36 -7.85 10.36 2.09
N LEU A 37 -7.61 9.92 0.85
CA LEU A 37 -8.66 9.45 -0.05
C LEU A 37 -9.46 8.26 0.51
N ILE A 38 -8.79 7.29 1.12
CA ILE A 38 -9.45 6.11 1.71
C ILE A 38 -10.39 6.51 2.87
N PRO A 39 -9.95 7.26 3.90
CA PRO A 39 -10.83 7.78 4.94
C PRO A 39 -11.97 8.64 4.41
N THR A 40 -11.71 9.53 3.44
CA THR A 40 -12.75 10.35 2.81
C THR A 40 -13.80 9.48 2.12
N GLY A 41 -13.39 8.46 1.37
CA GLY A 41 -14.31 7.52 0.71
C GLY A 41 -15.15 6.73 1.71
N ILE A 42 -14.54 6.26 2.81
CA ILE A 42 -15.27 5.60 3.91
C ILE A 42 -16.30 6.57 4.51
N GLY A 43 -15.92 7.82 4.75
CA GLY A 43 -16.81 8.86 5.28
C GLY A 43 -18.04 9.07 4.39
N VAL A 44 -17.83 9.27 3.08
CA VAL A 44 -18.92 9.44 2.09
C VAL A 44 -19.84 8.21 2.06
N MET A 45 -19.30 7.00 2.12
CA MET A 45 -20.12 5.78 2.22
C MET A 45 -20.85 5.69 3.56
N GLY A 46 -20.25 6.19 4.63
CA GLY A 46 -20.89 6.31 5.94
C GLY A 46 -22.10 7.25 5.91
N ASP A 47 -21.96 8.42 5.30
CA ASP A 47 -23.05 9.39 5.12
C ASP A 47 -24.20 8.82 4.28
N ALA A 48 -23.89 7.93 3.33
CA ALA A 48 -24.88 7.19 2.54
C ALA A 48 -25.50 5.98 3.27
N GLY A 49 -25.15 5.73 4.54
CA GLY A 49 -25.63 4.58 5.33
C GLY A 49 -24.94 3.24 5.00
N ALA A 50 -23.91 3.26 4.16
CA ALA A 50 -23.17 2.10 3.66
C ALA A 50 -21.76 1.97 4.29
N PHE A 51 -21.58 2.39 5.54
CA PHE A 51 -20.30 2.31 6.25
C PHE A 51 -19.63 0.92 6.22
N PRO A 52 -20.37 -0.21 6.45
CA PRO A 52 -19.77 -1.53 6.40
C PRO A 52 -19.18 -1.88 5.02
N LEU A 53 -19.81 -1.40 3.95
CA LEU A 53 -19.35 -1.61 2.58
C LEU A 53 -18.05 -0.86 2.32
N GLY A 54 -17.93 0.39 2.81
CA GLY A 54 -16.68 1.15 2.72
C GLY A 54 -15.51 0.44 3.41
N ILE A 55 -15.73 -0.06 4.62
CA ILE A 55 -14.72 -0.83 5.35
C ILE A 55 -14.39 -2.14 4.63
N ALA A 56 -15.39 -2.88 4.14
CA ALA A 56 -15.18 -4.13 3.42
C ALA A 56 -14.38 -3.94 2.12
N CYS A 57 -14.69 -2.91 1.33
CA CYS A 57 -13.94 -2.57 0.12
C CYS A 57 -12.46 -2.29 0.42
N VAL A 58 -12.18 -1.53 1.48
CA VAL A 58 -10.79 -1.25 1.90
C VAL A 58 -10.07 -2.51 2.35
N GLY A 59 -10.75 -3.39 3.09
CA GLY A 59 -10.21 -4.70 3.46
C GLY A 59 -9.85 -5.56 2.24
N VAL A 60 -10.73 -5.61 1.23
CA VAL A 60 -10.47 -6.31 -0.04
C VAL A 60 -9.26 -5.73 -0.76
N LEU A 61 -9.12 -4.39 -0.82
CA LEU A 61 -7.97 -3.73 -1.43
C LEU A 61 -6.65 -4.08 -0.71
N ILE A 62 -6.65 -4.12 0.63
CA ILE A 62 -5.47 -4.51 1.41
C ILE A 62 -5.09 -5.97 1.13
N LEU A 63 -6.08 -6.88 1.12
CA LEU A 63 -5.86 -8.29 0.82
C LEU A 63 -5.34 -8.51 -0.61
N ALA A 64 -5.86 -7.75 -1.59
CA ALA A 64 -5.37 -7.79 -2.96
C ALA A 64 -3.89 -7.38 -3.05
N GLY A 65 -3.46 -6.38 -2.26
CA GLY A 65 -2.06 -5.98 -2.15
C GLY A 65 -1.14 -7.01 -1.47
N ALA A 66 -1.69 -7.88 -0.62
CA ALA A 66 -0.92 -8.94 0.03
C ALA A 66 -0.55 -10.10 -0.94
N LEU A 67 -1.33 -10.29 -2.01
CA LEU A 67 -1.11 -11.35 -3.01
C LEU A 67 0.25 -11.26 -3.74
N PRO A 68 0.69 -10.08 -4.25
CA PRO A 68 2.02 -9.95 -4.82
C PRO A 68 3.13 -10.04 -3.76
N ALA A 69 2.91 -9.51 -2.55
CA ALA A 69 3.90 -9.55 -1.47
C ALA A 69 4.21 -10.99 -1.02
N VAL A 70 3.21 -11.86 -0.91
CA VAL A 70 3.44 -13.28 -0.59
C VAL A 70 4.19 -13.96 -1.72
N ARG A 71 3.89 -13.69 -3.00
CA ARG A 71 4.59 -14.28 -4.14
C ARG A 71 6.08 -13.95 -4.15
N THR A 72 6.46 -12.70 -3.87
CA THR A 72 7.87 -12.30 -3.81
C THR A 72 8.62 -12.85 -2.60
N ALA A 73 7.91 -13.19 -1.51
CA ALA A 73 8.53 -13.80 -0.34
C ALA A 73 8.97 -15.26 -0.58
N TRP A 74 8.36 -15.94 -1.56
CA TRP A 74 8.68 -17.33 -1.92
C TRP A 74 9.68 -17.47 -3.05
N THR A 75 10.09 -16.38 -3.71
CA THR A 75 11.17 -16.42 -4.70
C THR A 75 12.52 -16.56 -3.99
N PRO A 76 13.23 -17.70 -4.12
CA PRO A 76 14.57 -17.82 -3.57
C PRO A 76 15.52 -16.81 -4.23
N PRO A 77 16.56 -16.35 -3.52
CA PRO A 77 17.55 -15.41 -4.08
C PRO A 77 18.12 -15.97 -5.38
N GLN A 78 18.17 -15.17 -6.45
CA GLN A 78 18.98 -15.48 -7.62
C GLN A 78 20.41 -15.03 -7.32
N ASP A 79 21.31 -16.01 -7.25
CA ASP A 79 22.75 -15.95 -7.00
C ASP A 79 23.49 -14.88 -7.82
#